data_AF-A0A842YGF9-F1
#
_entry.id   AF-A0A842YGF9-F1
#
_cell.length_a   1.000
_cell.length_b   1.000
_cell.length_c   1.000
_cell.angle_alpha   90.00
_cell.angle_beta   90.00
_cell.angle_gamma   90.00
#
_symmetry.space_group_name_H-M   'P 1'
#
loop_
_entity.id
_entity.type
_entity.pdbx_description
1 polymer ?
#
loop_
_entity_poly.entity_id
_entity_poly.type
_entity_poly.pdbx_seq_one_letter_code
_entity_poly.pdbx_strand_id
1 'polypeptide(L)'
;MRYECVKAKSLLSKKEMTADSWFHINRSLNAYRGCEHGCVYCDGMSEYYHVDNFMSHIRIKENAPETLRKELKKLGFTSQRELETETLWSFLPEDDTKRLAMSKPRRIVIGVCGGVSDGFQPAEKENKITQQILETLLDFRLPAMILTKSDLVLRDIELLKELNDVAFVKAVFTITLHDDEKRKIIEPRASSTPERFAALKELRKAG
;
A
#
# COMPACT_ATOMS: atom_id res chain seq x y z
N MET A 1 -20.06 10.98 6.85
CA MET A 1 -19.31 9.99 6.03
C MET A 1 -19.97 8.65 6.22
N ARG A 2 -20.13 7.84 5.16
CA ARG A 2 -20.64 6.47 5.28
C ARG A 2 -19.48 5.48 5.07
N TYR A 3 -19.32 4.56 6.01
CA TYR A 3 -18.37 3.45 5.91
C TYR A 3 -19.12 2.14 5.74
N GLU A 4 -18.65 1.28 4.84
CA GLU A 4 -19.21 -0.03 4.57
C GLU A 4 -18.09 -1.06 4.49
N CYS A 5 -18.08 -2.05 5.38
CA CYS A 5 -17.16 -3.18 5.27
C CYS A 5 -17.61 -4.11 4.14
N VAL A 6 -16.69 -4.43 3.24
CA VAL A 6 -16.92 -5.32 2.10
C VAL A 6 -15.86 -6.40 2.04
N LYS A 7 -16.22 -7.56 1.47
CA LYS A 7 -15.26 -8.64 1.22
C LYS A 7 -14.75 -8.60 -0.21
N ALA A 8 -13.45 -8.46 -0.37
CA ALA A 8 -12.77 -8.55 -1.66
C ALA A 8 -12.64 -10.02 -2.10
N LYS A 9 -12.99 -10.30 -3.36
CA LYS A 9 -12.74 -11.61 -3.99
C LYS A 9 -11.29 -11.75 -4.45
N SER A 10 -10.68 -10.64 -4.84
CA SER A 10 -9.31 -10.53 -5.28
C SER A 10 -8.78 -9.14 -4.91
N LEU A 11 -7.48 -9.03 -4.60
CA LEU A 11 -6.88 -7.78 -4.17
C LEU A 11 -5.81 -7.28 -5.14
N LEU A 12 -4.96 -8.17 -5.64
CA LEU A 12 -3.91 -7.84 -6.59
C LEU A 12 -4.46 -7.64 -8.00
N SER A 13 -3.99 -6.59 -8.67
CA SER A 13 -4.25 -6.37 -10.08
C SER A 13 -3.61 -7.45 -10.96
N LYS A 14 -4.04 -7.51 -12.23
CA LYS A 14 -3.42 -8.39 -13.22
C LYS A 14 -1.95 -8.03 -13.41
N LYS A 15 -1.15 -9.01 -13.84
CA LYS A 15 0.26 -8.76 -14.16
C LYS A 15 0.39 -7.79 -15.32
N GLU A 16 1.04 -6.67 -15.08
CA GLU A 16 1.60 -5.89 -16.17
C GLU A 16 2.91 -6.52 -16.64
N MET A 17 3.06 -6.63 -17.97
CA MET A 17 4.19 -7.30 -18.59
C MET A 17 5.49 -6.50 -18.41
N THR A 18 5.36 -5.18 -18.38
CA THR A 18 6.41 -4.21 -18.08
C THR A 18 6.03 -3.51 -16.78
N ALA A 19 7.01 -3.32 -15.88
CA ALA A 19 6.81 -2.40 -14.78
C ALA A 19 6.62 -0.98 -15.34
N ASP A 20 5.74 -0.20 -14.71
CA ASP A 20 5.56 1.19 -15.14
C ASP A 20 6.89 1.97 -15.03
N SER A 21 7.10 2.90 -15.95
CA SER A 21 8.40 3.57 -16.09
C SER A 21 8.69 4.58 -14.98
N TRP A 22 7.67 5.06 -14.27
CA TRP A 22 7.80 6.14 -13.28
C TRP A 22 7.90 5.59 -11.85
N PHE A 23 7.17 4.53 -11.56
CA PHE A 23 6.99 3.97 -10.22
C PHE A 23 7.48 2.53 -10.10
N HIS A 24 7.86 1.89 -11.20
CA HIS A 24 8.37 0.51 -11.26
C HIS A 24 7.42 -0.54 -10.66
N ILE A 25 6.13 -0.23 -10.63
CA ILE A 25 5.03 -1.08 -10.20
C ILE A 25 4.67 -2.05 -11.31
N ASN A 26 4.41 -3.31 -10.96
CA ASN A 26 3.83 -4.30 -11.89
C ASN A 26 2.66 -5.09 -11.30
N ARG A 27 2.26 -4.73 -10.07
CA ARG A 27 1.02 -5.09 -9.39
C ARG A 27 0.57 -3.93 -8.56
N SER A 28 -0.73 -3.65 -8.54
CA SER A 28 -1.32 -2.66 -7.66
C SER A 28 -2.43 -3.29 -6.84
N LEU A 29 -2.71 -2.68 -5.70
CA LEU A 29 -3.83 -3.02 -4.85
C LEU A 29 -4.46 -1.76 -4.25
N ASN A 30 -5.69 -1.92 -3.77
CA ASN A 30 -6.40 -0.90 -3.01
C ASN A 30 -7.03 -1.54 -1.79
N ALA A 31 -6.78 -0.98 -0.60
CA ALA A 31 -7.47 -1.32 0.64
C ALA A 31 -8.94 -0.85 0.64
N TYR A 32 -9.22 0.23 -0.09
CA TYR A 32 -10.51 0.92 -0.06
C TYR A 32 -11.13 1.01 -1.46
N ARG A 33 -12.44 1.28 -1.53
CA ARG A 33 -13.08 1.87 -2.71
C ARG A 33 -13.73 3.19 -2.28
N GLY A 34 -13.44 4.25 -3.04
CA GLY A 34 -13.75 5.62 -2.64
C GLY A 34 -12.56 6.28 -1.95
N CYS A 35 -12.51 7.61 -1.99
CA CYS A 35 -11.46 8.39 -1.37
C CYS A 35 -11.98 9.62 -0.62
N GLU A 36 -11.60 9.73 0.66
CA GLU A 36 -11.97 10.83 1.55
C GLU A 36 -11.12 12.08 1.42
N HIS A 37 -10.01 12.06 0.70
CA HIS A 37 -9.25 13.29 0.47
C HIS A 37 -10.10 14.37 -0.22
N GLY A 38 -11.09 13.93 -1.00
CA GLY A 38 -12.07 14.81 -1.61
C GLY A 38 -11.47 15.76 -2.64
N CYS A 39 -10.49 15.29 -3.41
CA CYS A 39 -9.85 16.12 -4.43
C CYS A 39 -10.86 16.45 -5.53
N VAL A 40 -11.08 17.73 -5.82
CA VAL A 40 -12.07 18.17 -6.83
C VAL A 40 -11.73 17.70 -8.26
N TYR A 41 -10.46 17.40 -8.50
CA TYR A 41 -9.93 16.94 -9.79
C TYR A 41 -9.71 15.42 -9.83
N CYS A 42 -10.23 14.66 -8.85
CA CYS A 42 -9.94 13.23 -8.73
C CYS A 42 -10.50 12.42 -9.90
N ASP A 43 -9.60 11.77 -10.65
CA ASP A 43 -9.96 10.82 -11.72
C ASP A 43 -10.79 9.63 -11.19
N GLY A 44 -10.62 9.25 -9.93
CA GLY A 44 -11.40 8.18 -9.28
C GLY A 44 -12.91 8.43 -9.25
N MET A 45 -13.37 9.66 -9.51
CA MET A 45 -14.80 9.99 -9.67
C MET A 45 -15.36 9.62 -11.05
N SER A 46 -14.51 9.26 -12.01
CA SER A 46 -14.94 8.83 -13.34
C SER A 46 -15.80 7.56 -13.27
N GLU A 47 -16.85 7.50 -14.09
CA GLU A 47 -17.72 6.32 -14.22
C GLU A 47 -16.95 5.06 -14.62
N TYR A 48 -15.79 5.22 -15.27
CA TYR A 48 -14.87 4.14 -15.64
C TYR A 48 -14.51 3.23 -14.45
N TYR A 49 -14.38 3.79 -13.25
CA TYR A 49 -14.01 3.03 -12.05
C TYR A 49 -15.20 2.38 -11.33
N HIS A 50 -16.42 2.67 -11.78
CA HIS A 50 -17.67 2.11 -11.26
C HIS A 50 -17.78 2.21 -9.73
N VAL A 51 -17.41 3.38 -9.16
CA VAL A 51 -17.53 3.68 -7.72
C VAL A 51 -18.58 4.76 -7.55
N ASP A 52 -19.76 4.37 -7.11
CA ASP A 52 -20.82 5.29 -6.71
C ASP A 52 -20.42 6.04 -5.43
N ASN A 53 -20.87 7.29 -5.31
CA ASN A 53 -20.71 8.09 -4.08
C ASN A 53 -19.24 8.18 -3.60
N PHE A 54 -18.30 8.30 -4.55
CA PHE A 54 -16.85 8.15 -4.34
C PHE A 54 -16.26 8.86 -3.12
N MET A 55 -16.71 10.08 -2.81
CA MET A 55 -16.16 10.91 -1.73
C MET A 55 -16.87 10.76 -0.38
N SER A 56 -18.07 10.16 -0.39
CA SER A 56 -19.01 10.15 0.74
C SER A 56 -19.34 8.73 1.24
N HIS A 57 -19.07 7.71 0.43
CA HIS A 57 -19.26 6.30 0.75
C HIS A 57 -17.96 5.52 0.54
N ILE A 58 -17.29 5.17 1.64
CA ILE A 58 -16.01 4.47 1.62
C ILE A 58 -16.24 3.01 1.95
N ARG A 59 -15.85 2.15 1.02
CA ARG A 59 -15.93 0.70 1.19
C ARG A 59 -14.58 0.16 1.63
N ILE A 60 -14.57 -0.49 2.78
CA ILE A 60 -13.37 -0.97 3.46
C ILE A 60 -13.26 -2.46 3.19
N LYS A 61 -12.17 -2.89 2.53
CA LYS A 61 -11.95 -4.32 2.26
C LYS A 61 -11.38 -4.99 3.51
N GLU A 62 -12.25 -5.37 4.44
CA GLU A 62 -11.86 -5.92 5.75
C GLU A 62 -10.96 -7.16 5.64
N ASN A 63 -11.18 -7.99 4.60
CA ASN A 63 -10.45 -9.22 4.36
C ASN A 63 -9.24 -9.04 3.42
N ALA A 64 -8.80 -7.80 3.20
CA ALA A 64 -7.71 -7.51 2.27
C ALA A 64 -6.41 -8.23 2.65
N PRO A 65 -5.93 -8.19 3.91
CA PRO A 65 -4.67 -8.85 4.29
C PRO A 65 -4.71 -10.37 4.04
N GLU A 66 -5.80 -11.05 4.41
CA GLU A 66 -5.95 -12.48 4.23
C GLU A 66 -6.07 -12.86 2.75
N THR A 67 -6.76 -12.02 1.96
CA THR A 67 -6.89 -12.23 0.52
C THR A 67 -5.54 -12.07 -0.16
N LEU A 68 -4.78 -11.03 0.21
CA LEU A 68 -3.43 -10.80 -0.29
C LEU A 68 -2.51 -11.99 0.00
N ARG A 69 -2.49 -12.46 1.26
CA ARG A 69 -1.71 -13.64 1.67
C ARG A 69 -2.04 -14.86 0.80
N LYS A 70 -3.34 -15.14 0.58
CA LYS A 70 -3.78 -16.26 -0.28
C LYS A 70 -3.33 -16.09 -1.73
N GLU A 71 -3.40 -14.89 -2.28
CA GLU A 71 -2.97 -14.61 -3.65
C GLU A 71 -1.46 -14.72 -3.83
N LEU A 72 -0.67 -14.22 -2.87
CA LEU A 72 0.79 -14.32 -2.88
C LEU A 72 1.26 -15.79 -2.81
N LYS A 73 0.63 -16.62 -1.97
CA LYS A 73 0.90 -18.07 -1.93
C LYS A 73 0.59 -18.76 -3.25
N LYS A 74 -0.54 -18.42 -3.90
CA LYS A 74 -0.87 -18.93 -5.25
C LYS A 74 0.16 -18.50 -6.29
N LEU A 75 0.78 -17.34 -6.10
CA LEU A 75 1.91 -16.86 -6.90
C LEU A 75 3.24 -17.49 -6.47
N GLY A 76 3.26 -18.46 -5.57
CA GLY A 76 4.46 -19.18 -5.15
C GLY A 76 5.42 -18.38 -4.27
N PHE A 77 4.96 -17.28 -3.67
CA PHE A 77 5.71 -16.60 -2.61
C PHE A 77 5.47 -17.29 -1.27
N THR A 78 6.46 -17.21 -0.39
CA THR A 78 6.44 -17.90 0.90
C THR A 78 6.45 -16.88 2.03
N SER A 79 5.58 -17.10 3.02
CA SER A 79 5.58 -16.31 4.26
C SER A 79 6.74 -16.74 5.14
N GLN A 80 7.49 -15.76 5.65
CA GLN A 80 8.60 -16.03 6.58
C GLN A 80 8.09 -16.54 7.92
N ARG A 81 7.02 -15.95 8.45
CA ARG A 81 6.41 -16.39 9.72
C ARG A 81 5.97 -17.85 9.64
N GLU A 82 5.33 -18.24 8.54
CA GLU A 82 4.88 -19.63 8.36
C GLU A 82 6.07 -20.60 8.25
N LEU A 83 7.12 -20.23 7.49
CA LEU A 83 8.36 -21.02 7.43
C LEU A 83 8.98 -21.23 8.81
N GLU A 84 9.08 -20.17 9.61
CA GLU A 84 9.61 -20.26 10.98
C GLU A 84 8.80 -21.24 11.83
N THR A 85 7.47 -21.16 11.77
CA THR A 85 6.58 -22.04 12.56
C THR A 85 6.55 -23.49 12.08
N GLU A 86 6.59 -23.73 10.77
CA GLU A 86 6.38 -25.07 10.19
C GLU A 86 7.68 -25.87 10.06
N THR A 87 8.82 -25.19 9.86
CA THR A 87 10.08 -25.86 9.51
C THR A 87 11.17 -25.73 10.57
N LEU A 88 10.91 -25.02 11.68
CA LEU A 88 11.96 -24.59 12.63
C LEU A 88 13.12 -23.96 11.86
N TRP A 89 12.78 -23.07 10.91
CA TRP A 89 13.69 -22.50 9.92
C TRP A 89 15.01 -21.99 10.51
N SER A 90 14.92 -21.37 11.69
CA SER A 90 16.05 -20.82 12.45
C SER A 90 17.07 -21.87 12.92
N PHE A 91 16.73 -23.16 12.87
CA PHE A 91 17.58 -24.28 13.24
C PHE A 91 18.12 -25.05 12.03
N LEU A 92 17.70 -24.70 10.81
CA LEU A 92 18.22 -25.33 9.59
C LEU A 92 19.64 -24.81 9.29
N PRO A 93 20.53 -25.67 8.77
CA PRO A 93 21.82 -25.24 8.22
C PRO A 93 21.64 -24.15 7.16
N GLU A 94 22.61 -23.23 7.05
CA GLU A 94 22.54 -22.08 6.12
C GLU A 94 22.30 -22.46 4.64
N ASP A 95 22.73 -23.65 4.22
CA ASP A 95 22.57 -24.11 2.85
C ASP A 95 21.14 -24.58 2.54
N ASP A 96 20.45 -25.15 3.53
CA ASP A 96 19.07 -25.62 3.38
C ASP A 96 18.07 -24.45 3.45
N THR A 97 18.36 -23.45 4.28
CA THR A 97 17.59 -22.19 4.31
C THR A 97 17.68 -21.44 2.96
N LYS A 98 18.85 -21.36 2.34
CA LYS A 98 18.99 -20.73 1.01
C LYS A 98 18.19 -21.46 -0.08
N ARG A 99 18.15 -22.79 -0.07
CA ARG A 99 17.39 -23.60 -1.05
C ARG A 99 15.89 -23.39 -0.95
N LEU A 100 15.35 -23.36 0.26
CA LEU A 100 13.92 -23.20 0.49
C LEU A 100 13.46 -21.74 0.29
N ALA A 101 14.33 -20.74 0.53
CA ALA A 101 14.02 -19.32 0.30
C ALA A 101 14.00 -18.95 -1.20
N MET A 102 14.68 -19.72 -2.06
CA MET A 102 14.94 -19.36 -3.45
C MET A 102 14.16 -20.21 -4.47
N SER A 103 12.83 -20.16 -4.44
CA SER A 103 12.00 -20.67 -5.54
C SER A 103 11.64 -19.54 -6.53
N LYS A 104 12.65 -19.10 -7.30
CA LYS A 104 12.64 -18.09 -8.39
C LYS A 104 12.41 -16.62 -7.96
N PRO A 105 13.27 -15.67 -8.39
CA PRO A 105 13.05 -14.24 -8.18
C PRO A 105 11.91 -13.76 -9.09
N ARG A 106 10.68 -13.76 -8.58
CA ARG A 106 9.57 -13.06 -9.22
C ARG A 106 9.71 -11.58 -8.86
N ARG A 107 10.35 -10.80 -9.74
CA ARG A 107 10.46 -9.34 -9.63
C ARG A 107 9.06 -8.73 -9.64
N ILE A 108 8.41 -8.63 -8.49
CA ILE A 108 7.15 -7.92 -8.32
C ILE A 108 7.38 -6.71 -7.43
N VAL A 109 6.73 -5.61 -7.77
CA VAL A 109 6.67 -4.41 -6.94
C VAL A 109 5.21 -4.06 -6.81
N ILE A 110 4.75 -3.97 -5.56
CA ILE A 110 3.35 -3.75 -5.24
C ILE A 110 3.12 -2.26 -4.99
N GLY A 111 2.33 -1.65 -5.87
CA GLY A 111 1.74 -0.34 -5.66
C GLY A 111 0.64 -0.42 -4.61
N VAL A 112 0.94 0.03 -3.40
CA VAL A 112 -0.01 0.27 -2.33
C VAL A 112 -0.63 1.64 -2.60
N CYS A 113 -1.97 1.71 -2.70
CA CYS A 113 -2.74 2.90 -3.10
C CYS A 113 -2.85 3.13 -4.63
N GLY A 114 -2.98 2.07 -5.43
CA GLY A 114 -3.00 2.18 -6.90
C GLY A 114 -4.40 2.25 -7.53
N GLY A 115 -4.73 3.35 -8.21
CA GLY A 115 -5.86 3.45 -9.14
C GLY A 115 -7.00 4.33 -8.66
N VAL A 116 -7.68 3.96 -7.56
CA VAL A 116 -9.01 4.53 -7.24
C VAL A 116 -9.13 5.03 -5.80
N SER A 117 -8.17 4.77 -4.93
CA SER A 117 -8.22 5.23 -3.54
C SER A 117 -6.82 5.46 -2.98
N ASP A 118 -6.69 6.45 -2.12
CA ASP A 118 -5.50 6.60 -1.28
C ASP A 118 -5.62 5.68 -0.05
N GLY A 119 -4.58 4.89 0.21
CA GLY A 119 -4.53 3.96 1.34
C GLY A 119 -4.28 4.64 2.69
N PHE A 120 -3.81 5.89 2.70
CA PHE A 120 -3.57 6.67 3.92
C PHE A 120 -4.58 7.82 4.09
N GLN A 121 -5.76 7.66 3.48
CA GLN A 121 -6.90 8.56 3.66
C GLN A 121 -7.43 8.58 5.11
N PRO A 122 -8.26 9.55 5.52
CA PRO A 122 -8.84 9.64 6.85
C PRO A 122 -9.37 8.32 7.45
N ALA A 123 -10.12 7.50 6.69
CA ALA A 123 -10.57 6.17 7.12
C ALA A 123 -9.46 5.28 7.71
N GLU A 124 -8.24 5.38 7.19
CA GLU A 124 -7.10 4.53 7.59
C GLU A 124 -6.66 4.79 9.03
N LYS A 125 -6.98 5.95 9.62
CA LYS A 125 -6.65 6.27 11.02
C LYS A 125 -7.22 5.23 11.98
N GLU A 126 -8.43 4.77 11.72
CA GLU A 126 -9.15 3.80 12.54
C GLU A 126 -9.02 2.38 11.99
N ASN A 127 -9.15 2.20 10.68
CA ASN A 127 -9.31 0.87 10.07
C ASN A 127 -7.99 0.10 9.91
N LYS A 128 -6.86 0.81 9.74
CA LYS A 128 -5.51 0.21 9.66
C LYS A 128 -5.35 -0.91 8.62
N ILE A 129 -6.15 -0.91 7.55
CA ILE A 129 -6.11 -1.98 6.54
C ILE A 129 -4.83 -1.86 5.70
N THR A 130 -4.41 -0.64 5.37
CA THR A 130 -3.16 -0.41 4.64
C THR A 130 -1.95 -0.83 5.48
N GLN A 131 -1.95 -0.55 6.78
CA GLN A 131 -0.92 -1.04 7.71
C GLN A 131 -0.82 -2.58 7.67
N GLN A 132 -1.95 -3.29 7.82
CA GLN A 132 -1.96 -4.77 7.77
C GLN A 132 -1.53 -5.34 6.41
N ILE A 133 -1.80 -4.62 5.32
CA ILE A 133 -1.26 -4.96 4.01
C ILE A 133 0.26 -4.83 4.00
N LEU A 134 0.82 -3.74 4.54
CA LEU A 134 2.27 -3.55 4.63
C LEU A 134 2.94 -4.62 5.51
N GLU A 135 2.32 -5.01 6.62
CA GLU A 135 2.77 -6.14 7.44
C GLU A 135 2.79 -7.46 6.65
N THR A 136 1.78 -7.66 5.80
CA THR A 136 1.76 -8.81 4.89
C THR A 136 2.90 -8.72 3.87
N LEU A 137 3.18 -7.54 3.31
CA LEU A 137 4.31 -7.38 2.39
C LEU A 137 5.66 -7.64 3.07
N LEU A 138 5.83 -7.23 4.33
CA LEU A 138 7.00 -7.54 5.16
C LEU A 138 7.18 -9.04 5.38
N ASP A 139 6.11 -9.74 5.77
CA ASP A 139 6.14 -11.19 5.98
C ASP A 139 6.50 -11.96 4.70
N PHE A 140 6.17 -11.44 3.52
CA PHE A 140 6.56 -12.02 2.23
C PHE A 140 7.83 -11.41 1.63
N ARG A 141 8.46 -10.44 2.32
CA ARG A 141 9.64 -9.67 1.88
C ARG A 141 9.48 -9.09 0.47
N LEU A 142 8.33 -8.48 0.21
CA LEU A 142 7.99 -7.90 -1.09
C LEU A 142 8.08 -6.38 -1.08
N PRO A 143 8.69 -5.77 -2.10
CA PRO A 143 8.84 -4.33 -2.12
C PRO A 143 7.51 -3.61 -2.33
N ALA A 144 7.40 -2.43 -1.71
CA ALA A 144 6.21 -1.59 -1.72
C ALA A 144 6.49 -0.22 -2.34
N MET A 145 5.61 0.20 -3.23
CA MET A 145 5.52 1.59 -3.67
C MET A 145 4.27 2.19 -3.05
N ILE A 146 4.40 3.33 -2.39
CA ILE A 146 3.30 4.07 -1.77
C ILE A 146 3.14 5.39 -2.51
N LEU A 147 1.94 5.66 -3.04
CA LEU A 147 1.56 6.99 -3.54
C LEU A 147 0.50 7.58 -2.62
N THR A 148 0.76 8.72 -2.01
CA THR A 148 -0.20 9.33 -1.08
C THR A 148 -0.21 10.85 -1.11
N LYS A 149 -1.27 11.43 -0.53
CA LYS A 149 -1.40 12.86 -0.19
C LYS A 149 -1.40 13.11 1.32
N SER A 150 -1.15 12.07 2.11
CA SER A 150 -1.35 12.08 3.55
C SER A 150 -0.05 11.85 4.31
N ASP A 151 0.18 12.64 5.35
CA ASP A 151 1.25 12.45 6.33
C ASP A 151 0.99 11.28 7.29
N LEU A 152 -0.23 10.70 7.27
CA LEU A 152 -0.59 9.52 8.06
C LEU A 152 0.35 8.32 7.82
N VAL A 153 1.02 8.26 6.67
CA VAL A 153 2.06 7.27 6.37
C VAL A 153 3.17 7.23 7.43
N LEU A 154 3.45 8.36 8.10
CA LEU A 154 4.44 8.43 9.18
C LEU A 154 4.07 7.60 10.40
N ARG A 155 2.78 7.30 10.62
CA ARG A 155 2.35 6.38 11.69
C ARG A 155 3.04 5.02 11.57
N ASP A 156 3.27 4.60 10.33
CA ASP A 156 3.79 3.27 10.00
C ASP A 156 5.30 3.30 9.73
N ILE A 157 6.02 4.38 10.11
CA ILE A 157 7.43 4.59 9.75
C ILE A 157 8.36 3.46 10.18
N GLU A 158 8.17 2.89 11.38
CA GLU A 158 9.00 1.78 11.85
C GLU A 158 8.74 0.50 11.03
N LEU A 159 7.48 0.23 10.69
CA LEU A 159 7.12 -0.87 9.78
C LEU A 159 7.73 -0.67 8.38
N LEU A 160 7.70 0.57 7.87
CA LEU A 160 8.30 0.90 6.57
C LEU A 160 9.82 0.75 6.58
N LYS A 161 10.49 1.08 7.68
CA LYS A 161 11.94 0.85 7.85
C LYS A 161 12.27 -0.63 7.79
N GLU A 162 11.58 -1.46 8.58
CA GLU A 162 11.77 -2.91 8.57
C GLU A 162 11.55 -3.50 7.17
N LEU A 163 10.53 -3.03 6.44
CA LEU A 163 10.28 -3.46 5.07
C LEU A 163 11.36 -3.00 4.08
N ASN A 164 11.89 -1.78 4.26
CA ASN A 164 12.94 -1.23 3.42
C ASN A 164 14.26 -2.00 3.58
N ASP A 165 14.56 -2.49 4.78
CA ASP A 165 15.77 -3.26 5.06
C ASP A 165 15.81 -4.61 4.32
N VAL A 166 14.65 -5.24 4.09
CA VAL A 166 14.58 -6.58 3.48
C VAL A 166 14.21 -6.60 2.00
N ALA A 167 13.65 -5.52 1.45
CA ALA A 167 13.22 -5.44 0.06
C ALA A 167 13.51 -4.07 -0.56
N PHE A 168 12.57 -3.13 -0.42
CA PHE A 168 12.71 -1.68 -0.53
C PHE A 168 11.31 -1.06 -0.37
N VAL A 169 11.26 0.18 0.08
CA VAL A 169 10.04 0.98 0.12
C VAL A 169 10.26 2.28 -0.64
N LYS A 170 9.36 2.62 -1.55
CA LYS A 170 9.33 3.92 -2.22
C LYS A 170 8.07 4.68 -1.86
N ALA A 171 8.18 5.67 -0.98
CA ALA A 171 7.09 6.59 -0.67
C ALA A 171 7.13 7.81 -1.60
N VAL A 172 6.00 8.10 -2.23
CA VAL A 172 5.81 9.20 -3.18
C VAL A 172 4.63 10.04 -2.72
N PHE A 173 4.83 11.35 -2.69
CA PHE A 173 3.79 12.30 -2.31
C PHE A 173 3.28 13.06 -3.53
N THR A 174 1.97 13.22 -3.65
CA THR A 174 1.41 14.20 -4.58
C THR A 174 1.46 15.59 -3.94
N ILE A 175 2.20 16.51 -4.54
CA ILE A 175 2.20 17.95 -4.18
C ILE A 175 1.56 18.71 -5.34
N THR A 176 0.34 19.19 -5.15
CA THR A 176 -0.44 19.81 -6.24
C THR A 176 -0.23 21.31 -6.32
N LEU A 177 -0.26 21.98 -5.17
CA LEU A 177 -0.08 23.43 -5.05
C LEU A 177 0.87 23.75 -3.90
N HIS A 178 1.72 24.75 -4.09
CA HIS A 178 2.56 25.30 -3.03
C HIS A 178 1.74 26.10 -1.99
N ASP A 179 0.75 26.86 -2.46
CA ASP A 179 -0.12 27.69 -1.62
C ASP A 179 -1.19 26.83 -0.92
N ASP A 180 -1.08 26.69 0.40
CA ASP A 180 -1.95 25.79 1.16
C ASP A 180 -3.40 26.28 1.25
N GLU A 181 -3.63 27.61 1.21
CA GLU A 181 -4.97 28.18 1.21
C GLU A 181 -5.72 27.77 -0.07
N LYS A 182 -5.03 27.80 -1.21
CA LYS A 182 -5.60 27.30 -2.48
C LYS A 182 -5.72 25.78 -2.49
N ARG A 183 -4.72 25.07 -1.96
CA ARG A 183 -4.74 23.60 -1.84
C ARG A 183 -5.97 23.14 -1.06
N LYS A 184 -6.30 23.77 0.06
CA LYS A 184 -7.46 23.43 0.90
C LYS A 184 -8.80 23.51 0.15
N ILE A 185 -8.91 24.38 -0.84
CA ILE A 185 -10.12 24.48 -1.68
C ILE A 185 -10.25 23.22 -2.56
N ILE A 186 -9.15 22.76 -3.16
CA ILE A 186 -9.17 21.65 -4.12
C ILE A 186 -8.94 20.27 -3.50
N GLU A 187 -8.34 20.20 -2.31
CA GLU A 187 -7.98 18.98 -1.56
C GLU A 187 -8.28 19.16 -0.06
N PRO A 188 -9.56 19.35 0.31
CA PRO A 188 -9.96 19.85 1.62
C PRO A 188 -9.64 18.92 2.79
N ARG A 189 -9.47 17.63 2.53
CA ARG A 189 -9.29 16.61 3.57
C ARG A 189 -7.96 15.85 3.45
N ALA A 190 -7.10 16.24 2.52
CA ALA A 190 -5.72 15.77 2.46
C ALA A 190 -4.83 16.57 3.43
N SER A 191 -3.63 16.07 3.73
CA SER A 191 -2.65 16.82 4.53
C SER A 191 -2.21 18.09 3.80
N SER A 192 -1.79 19.09 4.56
CA SER A 192 -1.26 20.34 4.02
C SER A 192 0.04 20.16 3.26
N THR A 193 0.31 21.09 2.34
CA THR A 193 1.56 21.07 1.59
C THR A 193 2.79 21.07 2.52
N PRO A 194 2.85 21.91 3.58
CA PRO A 194 3.91 21.83 4.59
C PRO A 194 3.99 20.47 5.30
N GLU A 195 2.87 19.87 5.71
CA GLU A 195 2.85 18.54 6.35
C GLU A 195 3.40 17.46 5.42
N ARG A 196 3.05 17.49 4.13
CA ARG A 196 3.59 16.55 3.13
C ARG A 196 5.11 16.69 2.98
N PHE A 197 5.64 17.91 2.95
CA PHE A 197 7.08 18.14 2.90
C PHE A 197 7.79 17.72 4.20
N ALA A 198 7.17 17.97 5.36
CA ALA A 198 7.67 17.50 6.63
C ALA A 198 7.73 15.97 6.66
N ALA A 199 6.67 15.29 6.20
CA ALA A 199 6.63 13.84 6.09
C ALA A 199 7.71 13.28 5.14
N LEU A 200 7.89 13.89 3.97
CA LEU A 200 8.99 13.55 3.06
C LEU A 200 10.36 13.66 3.73
N LYS A 201 10.58 14.71 4.54
CA LYS A 201 11.84 14.90 5.27
C LYS A 201 12.05 13.82 6.32
N GLU A 202 11.02 13.45 7.07
CA GLU A 202 11.13 12.39 8.09
C GLU A 202 11.31 11.01 7.45
N LEU A 203 10.59 10.69 6.38
CA LEU A 203 10.78 9.44 5.64
C LEU A 203 12.21 9.33 5.10
N ARG A 204 12.74 10.40 4.49
CA ARG A 204 14.13 10.42 3.99
C ARG A 204 15.17 10.24 5.10
N LYS A 205 14.91 10.69 6.32
CA LYS A 205 15.80 10.45 7.46
C LYS A 205 15.75 8.99 7.91
N ALA A 206 14.62 8.32 7.73
CA ALA A 206 14.40 6.95 8.14
C ALA A 206 15.02 5.91 7.19
N GLY A 207 15.26 6.26 5.92
CA GLY A 207 15.88 5.40 4.90
C GLY A 207 15.16 5.49 3.57
#